data_AF-A0A7C3A225-F1
#
_entry.id   AF-A0A7C3A225-F1
#
_cell.length_a   1.000
_cell.length_b   1.000
_cell.length_c   1.000
_cell.angle_alpha   90.00
_cell.angle_beta   90.00
_cell.angle_gamma   90.00
#
_symmetry.space_group_name_H-M   'P 1'
#
loop_
_entity.id
_entity.type
_entity.pdbx_description
1 polymer ?
#
loop_
_entity_poly.entity_id
_entity_poly.type
_entity_poly.pdbx_seq_one_letter_code
_entity_poly.pdbx_strand_id
1 'polypeptide(L)'
;MNEEQSRRMAAAAEALLEAMEAAAEARSAVADPRFESSLERERQQAARRAAAAIDQLARRLEAAAGRFAVAIAALRMAGAFDAVREALEAARRGRASARGIPEADGSAARRADAETALAELEGALEKLLRIAFPS
;
A
#
# COMPACT_ATOMS: atom_id res chain seq x y z
N MET A 1 2.24 -3.09 -29.62
CA MET A 1 3.10 -3.26 -28.42
C MET A 1 4.21 -4.22 -28.80
N ASN A 2 5.49 -3.85 -28.59
CA ASN A 2 6.62 -4.75 -28.86
C ASN A 2 6.89 -5.68 -27.66
N GLU A 3 7.72 -6.72 -27.83
CA GLU A 3 8.01 -7.71 -26.78
C GLU A 3 8.53 -7.07 -25.48
N GLU A 4 9.36 -6.03 -25.59
CA GLU A 4 9.90 -5.31 -24.45
C GLU A 4 8.83 -4.55 -23.66
N GLN A 5 7.91 -3.89 -24.36
CA GLN A 5 6.76 -3.22 -23.74
C GLN A 5 5.83 -4.23 -23.06
N SER A 6 5.59 -5.39 -23.67
CA SER A 6 4.79 -6.47 -23.09
C SER A 6 5.40 -7.02 -21.81
N ARG A 7 6.72 -7.27 -21.80
CA ARG A 7 7.45 -7.75 -20.61
C ARG A 7 7.40 -6.74 -19.46
N ARG A 8 7.57 -5.45 -19.75
CA ARG A 8 7.48 -4.38 -18.74
C ARG A 8 6.09 -4.29 -18.13
N MET A 9 5.04 -4.40 -18.96
CA MET A 9 3.67 -4.38 -18.46
C MET A 9 3.37 -5.61 -17.60
N ALA A 10 3.82 -6.80 -18.02
CA ALA A 10 3.67 -8.02 -17.22
C ALA A 10 4.37 -7.91 -15.86
N ALA A 11 5.63 -7.45 -15.82
CA ALA A 11 6.37 -7.28 -14.57
C ALA A 11 5.77 -6.21 -13.65
N ALA A 12 5.11 -5.20 -14.21
CA ALA A 12 4.38 -4.19 -13.45
C ALA A 12 3.05 -4.74 -12.91
N ALA A 13 2.31 -5.53 -13.71
CA ALA A 13 1.11 -6.22 -13.30
C ALA A 13 1.36 -7.21 -12.17
N GLU A 14 2.43 -8.01 -12.25
CA GLU A 14 2.87 -8.91 -11.17
C GLU A 14 3.13 -8.15 -9.87
N ALA A 15 3.84 -7.01 -9.94
CA ALA A 15 4.10 -6.21 -8.76
C ALA A 15 2.82 -5.59 -8.16
N LEU A 16 1.83 -5.25 -8.99
CA LEU A 16 0.53 -4.79 -8.52
C LEU A 16 -0.25 -5.91 -7.81
N LEU A 17 -0.19 -7.15 -8.30
CA LEU A 17 -0.77 -8.30 -7.64
C LEU A 17 -0.12 -8.56 -6.27
N GLU A 18 1.22 -8.51 -6.19
CA GLU A 18 1.93 -8.60 -4.91
C GLU A 18 1.51 -7.48 -3.93
N ALA A 19 1.27 -6.26 -4.43
CA ALA A 19 0.76 -5.17 -3.61
C ALA A 19 -0.67 -5.41 -3.12
N MET A 20 -1.53 -6.05 -3.92
CA MET A 20 -2.89 -6.46 -3.51
C MET A 20 -2.86 -7.51 -2.40
N GLU A 21 -1.95 -8.49 -2.48
CA GLU A 21 -1.75 -9.48 -1.43
C GLU A 21 -1.32 -8.81 -0.12
N ALA A 22 -0.34 -7.90 -0.19
CA ALA A 22 0.08 -7.11 0.96
C ALA A 22 -1.06 -6.24 1.53
N ALA A 23 -1.97 -5.75 0.69
CA ALA A 23 -3.14 -4.98 1.16
C ALA A 23 -4.14 -5.88 1.92
N ALA A 24 -4.33 -7.13 1.48
CA ALA A 24 -5.12 -8.10 2.23
C ALA A 24 -4.51 -8.43 3.59
N GLU A 25 -3.17 -8.60 3.66
CA GLU A 25 -2.45 -8.80 4.92
C GLU A 25 -2.59 -7.59 5.86
N ALA A 26 -2.43 -6.37 5.33
CA ALA A 26 -2.59 -5.15 6.09
C ALA A 26 -4.02 -4.99 6.63
N ARG A 27 -5.06 -5.26 5.83
CA ARG A 27 -6.46 -5.30 6.30
C ARG A 27 -6.65 -6.27 7.46
N SER A 28 -6.11 -7.48 7.35
CA SER A 28 -6.19 -8.46 8.44
C SER A 28 -5.46 -8.01 9.70
N ALA A 29 -4.31 -7.34 9.57
CA ALA A 29 -3.54 -6.84 10.71
C ALA A 29 -4.20 -5.63 11.40
N VAL A 30 -4.84 -4.74 10.64
CA VAL A 30 -5.58 -3.59 11.17
C VAL A 30 -6.87 -4.02 11.86
N ALA A 31 -7.54 -5.05 11.34
CA ALA A 31 -8.74 -5.63 11.94
C ALA A 31 -8.45 -6.56 13.14
N ASP A 32 -7.23 -6.58 13.67
CA ASP A 32 -6.84 -7.50 14.75
C ASP A 32 -7.59 -7.14 16.06
N PRO A 33 -8.40 -8.05 16.63
CA PRO A 33 -9.20 -7.75 17.82
C PRO A 33 -8.35 -7.43 19.06
N ARG A 34 -7.04 -7.75 19.03
CA ARG A 34 -6.12 -7.40 20.12
C ARG A 34 -5.91 -5.90 20.31
N PHE A 35 -6.31 -5.05 19.36
CA PHE A 35 -6.42 -3.61 19.62
C PHE A 35 -7.39 -3.29 20.76
N GLU A 36 -8.41 -4.11 21.02
CA GLU A 36 -9.39 -3.89 22.08
C GLU A 36 -9.07 -4.68 23.37
N SER A 37 -7.92 -5.37 23.41
CA SER A 37 -7.52 -6.17 24.57
C SER A 37 -7.37 -5.32 25.84
N SER A 38 -7.70 -5.91 26.98
CA SER A 38 -7.42 -5.34 28.31
C SER A 38 -5.93 -5.38 28.66
N LEU A 39 -5.12 -6.15 27.93
CA LEU A 39 -3.69 -6.30 28.16
C LEU A 39 -2.89 -5.35 27.25
N GLU A 40 -2.14 -4.41 27.84
CA GLU A 40 -1.33 -3.46 27.07
C GLU A 40 -0.32 -4.14 26.13
N ARG A 41 0.25 -5.27 26.56
CA ARG A 41 1.19 -6.05 25.74
C ARG A 41 0.54 -6.53 24.43
N GLU A 42 -0.72 -6.96 24.48
CA GLU A 42 -1.43 -7.44 23.29
C GLU A 42 -1.80 -6.29 22.36
N ARG A 43 -2.26 -5.16 22.91
CA ARG A 43 -2.53 -3.93 22.14
C ARG A 43 -1.27 -3.45 21.42
N GLN A 44 -0.13 -3.46 22.10
CA GLN A 44 1.14 -3.04 21.52
C GLN A 44 1.63 -4.01 20.45
N GLN A 45 1.42 -5.31 20.62
CA GLN A 45 1.72 -6.31 19.57
C GLN A 45 0.84 -6.12 18.33
N ALA A 46 -0.46 -5.86 18.50
CA ALA A 46 -1.38 -5.57 17.41
C ALA A 46 -0.93 -4.31 16.63
N ALA A 47 -0.61 -3.23 17.34
CA ALA A 47 -0.11 -2.00 16.74
C ALA A 47 1.20 -2.20 15.96
N ARG A 48 2.16 -2.96 16.51
CA ARG A 48 3.42 -3.28 15.81
C ARG A 48 3.18 -4.15 14.57
N ARG A 49 2.26 -5.10 14.63
CA ARG A 49 1.90 -5.95 13.50
C ARG A 49 1.23 -5.13 12.39
N ALA A 50 0.28 -4.27 12.74
CA ALA A 50 -0.37 -3.36 11.79
C ALA A 50 0.65 -2.41 11.14
N ALA A 51 1.52 -1.80 11.94
CA ALA A 51 2.61 -0.96 11.44
C ALA A 51 3.52 -1.69 10.44
N ALA A 52 3.94 -2.92 10.76
CA ALA A 52 4.78 -3.73 9.87
C ALA A 52 4.05 -4.07 8.55
N ALA A 53 2.77 -4.45 8.61
CA ALA A 53 1.98 -4.76 7.43
C ALA A 53 1.75 -3.51 6.54
N ILE A 54 1.53 -2.35 7.14
CA ILE A 54 1.40 -1.07 6.42
C ILE A 54 2.72 -0.66 5.77
N ASP A 55 3.87 -0.77 6.45
CA ASP A 55 5.18 -0.51 5.82
C ASP A 55 5.47 -1.50 4.68
N GLN A 56 5.08 -2.77 4.82
CA GLN A 56 5.21 -3.78 3.76
C GLN A 56 4.34 -3.44 2.55
N LEU A 57 3.06 -3.12 2.74
CA LEU A 57 2.17 -2.66 1.67
C LEU A 57 2.75 -1.44 0.96
N ALA A 58 3.21 -0.44 1.72
CA ALA A 58 3.77 0.78 1.15
C ALA A 58 5.01 0.51 0.30
N ARG A 59 5.91 -0.40 0.72
CA ARG A 59 7.07 -0.81 -0.10
C ARG A 59 6.67 -1.54 -1.38
N ARG A 60 5.67 -2.42 -1.31
CA ARG A 60 5.16 -3.13 -2.49
C ARG A 60 4.49 -2.16 -3.46
N LEU A 61 3.70 -1.22 -2.95
CA LEU A 61 3.10 -0.14 -3.75
C LEU A 61 4.17 0.74 -4.42
N GLU A 62 5.22 1.11 -3.69
CA GLU A 62 6.35 1.89 -4.24
C GLU A 62 7.04 1.14 -5.39
N ALA A 63 7.33 -0.15 -5.19
CA ALA A 63 7.93 -1.00 -6.23
C ALA A 63 7.02 -1.16 -7.44
N ALA A 64 5.71 -1.40 -7.22
CA ALA A 64 4.72 -1.52 -8.27
C ALA A 64 4.57 -0.22 -9.07
N ALA A 65 4.43 0.92 -8.39
CA ALA A 65 4.36 2.23 -9.01
C ALA A 65 5.62 2.54 -9.84
N GLY A 66 6.81 2.21 -9.33
CA GLY A 66 8.06 2.38 -10.06
C GLY A 66 8.13 1.55 -11.35
N ARG A 67 7.76 0.26 -11.29
CA ARG A 67 7.70 -0.59 -12.50
C ARG A 67 6.64 -0.11 -13.48
N PHE A 68 5.49 0.31 -12.97
CA PHE A 68 4.38 0.81 -13.77
C PHE A 68 4.74 2.12 -14.47
N ALA A 69 5.48 3.02 -13.82
CA ALA A 69 6.02 4.24 -14.42
C ALA A 69 6.85 3.96 -15.67
N VAL A 70 7.74 2.95 -15.59
CA VAL A 70 8.60 2.54 -16.72
C VAL A 70 7.76 1.95 -17.87
N ALA A 71 6.72 1.19 -17.54
CA ALA A 71 5.79 0.64 -18.53
C ALA A 71 4.96 1.74 -19.22
N ILE A 72 4.38 2.66 -18.43
CA ILE A 72 3.61 3.82 -18.92
C ILE A 72 4.45 4.71 -19.82
N ALA A 73 5.69 5.03 -19.41
CA ALA A 73 6.60 5.84 -20.21
C ALA A 73 6.88 5.20 -21.58
N ALA A 74 7.03 3.87 -21.62
CA ALA A 74 7.25 3.14 -22.86
C ALA A 74 6.01 3.09 -23.77
N LEU A 75 4.80 3.22 -23.19
CA LEU A 75 3.53 3.15 -23.90
C LEU A 75 2.88 4.51 -24.18
N ARG A 76 3.42 5.60 -23.61
CA ARG A 76 2.89 6.97 -23.70
C ARG A 76 1.42 7.07 -23.27
N MET A 77 1.02 6.35 -22.22
CA MET A 77 -0.35 6.42 -21.69
C MET A 77 -0.57 7.78 -21.02
N ALA A 78 -1.40 8.63 -21.62
CA ALA A 78 -1.76 9.94 -21.08
C ALA A 78 -2.56 9.78 -19.77
N GLY A 79 -2.33 10.66 -18.79
CA GLY A 79 -3.02 10.64 -17.49
C GLY A 79 -2.55 9.57 -16.50
N ALA A 80 -1.69 8.64 -16.92
CA ALA A 80 -1.21 7.55 -16.06
C ALA A 80 -0.03 7.95 -15.14
N PHE A 81 0.68 9.04 -15.47
CA PHE A 81 1.77 9.56 -14.64
C PHE A 81 1.28 10.15 -13.31
N ASP A 82 0.09 10.77 -13.29
CA ASP A 82 -0.46 11.34 -12.07
C ASP A 82 -0.79 10.24 -11.05
N ALA A 83 -1.38 9.13 -11.50
CA ALA A 83 -1.65 7.98 -10.63
C ALA A 83 -0.36 7.35 -10.07
N VAL A 84 0.70 7.27 -10.88
CA VAL A 84 2.03 6.82 -10.42
C VAL A 84 2.58 7.77 -9.36
N ARG A 85 2.54 9.08 -9.60
CA ARG A 85 3.03 10.09 -8.65
C ARG A 85 2.27 9.99 -7.32
N GLU A 86 0.95 9.94 -7.39
CA GLU A 86 0.09 9.80 -6.22
C GLU A 86 0.37 8.51 -5.44
N ALA A 87 0.64 7.39 -6.13
CA ALA A 87 0.99 6.14 -5.50
C ALA A 87 2.35 6.18 -4.79
N LEU A 88 3.35 6.84 -5.37
CA LEU A 88 4.65 7.04 -4.73
C LEU A 88 4.54 7.95 -3.50
N GLU A 89 3.73 9.02 -3.59
CA GLU A 89 3.46 9.90 -2.46
C GLU A 89 2.69 9.19 -1.33
N ALA A 90 1.68 8.39 -1.68
CA ALA A 90 0.93 7.57 -0.74
C ALA A 90 1.83 6.52 -0.06
N ALA A 91 2.70 5.85 -0.82
CA ALA A 91 3.69 4.93 -0.26
C ALA A 91 4.61 5.64 0.74
N ARG A 92 5.15 6.81 0.39
CA ARG A 92 5.99 7.60 1.30
C ARG A 92 5.25 8.00 2.58
N ARG A 93 4.02 8.49 2.47
CA ARG A 93 3.19 8.85 3.63
C ARG A 93 2.85 7.62 4.47
N GLY A 94 2.43 6.53 3.85
CA GLY A 94 2.11 5.27 4.53
C GLY A 94 3.29 4.73 5.34
N ARG A 95 4.53 4.82 4.82
CA ARG A 95 5.73 4.46 5.59
C ARG A 95 6.01 5.40 6.77
N ALA A 96 5.71 6.68 6.63
CA ALA A 96 5.81 7.62 7.74
C ALA A 96 4.75 7.33 8.81
N SER A 97 3.50 7.14 8.41
CA SER A 97 2.39 6.78 9.30
C SER A 97 2.65 5.46 10.03
N ALA A 98 3.18 4.44 9.33
CA ALA A 98 3.53 3.16 9.92
C ALA A 98 4.47 3.29 11.14
N ARG A 99 5.40 4.24 11.11
CA ARG A 99 6.32 4.49 12.23
C ARG A 99 5.63 5.16 13.43
N GLY A 100 4.62 5.99 13.17
CA GLY A 100 3.86 6.68 14.21
C GLY A 100 2.80 5.81 14.90
N ILE A 101 2.29 4.76 14.24
CA ILE A 101 1.22 3.90 14.79
C ILE A 101 1.55 3.35 16.19
N PRO A 102 2.75 2.81 16.49
CA PRO A 102 3.03 2.31 17.84
C PRO A 102 3.17 3.41 18.89
N GLU A 103 3.43 4.65 18.47
CA GLU A 103 3.69 5.82 19.32
C GLU A 103 2.40 6.58 19.66
N ALA A 104 1.30 6.35 18.92
CA ALA A 104 0.04 7.04 19.17
C ALA A 104 -0.55 6.73 20.57
N ASP A 105 -1.17 7.76 21.16
CA ASP A 105 -1.70 7.75 22.52
C ASP A 105 -2.99 6.93 22.61
N GLY A 106 -2.82 5.68 23.05
CA GLY A 106 -3.93 4.78 23.34
C GLY A 106 -4.43 4.01 22.11
N SER A 107 -5.11 2.89 22.38
CA SER A 107 -5.41 1.89 21.34
C SER A 107 -6.32 2.37 20.21
N ALA A 108 -7.30 3.22 20.55
CA ALA A 108 -8.22 3.79 19.57
C ALA A 108 -7.48 4.66 18.55
N ALA A 109 -6.53 5.49 19.00
CA ALA A 109 -5.69 6.29 18.13
C ALA A 109 -4.80 5.42 17.24
N ARG A 110 -4.12 4.41 17.82
CA ARG A 110 -3.28 3.47 17.06
C ARG A 110 -4.05 2.76 15.94
N ARG A 111 -5.28 2.32 16.22
CA ARG A 111 -6.15 1.68 15.22
C ARG A 111 -6.62 2.67 14.15
N ALA A 112 -7.09 3.85 14.56
CA ALA A 112 -7.55 4.88 13.62
C ALA A 112 -6.44 5.35 12.67
N ASP A 113 -5.21 5.52 13.18
CA ASP A 113 -4.04 5.86 12.38
C ASP A 113 -3.70 4.75 11.38
N ALA A 114 -3.81 3.49 11.80
CA ALA A 114 -3.59 2.33 10.95
C ALA A 114 -4.66 2.21 9.85
N GLU A 115 -5.94 2.41 10.18
CA GLU A 115 -7.06 2.42 9.24
C GLU A 115 -6.91 3.56 8.21
N THR A 116 -6.51 4.75 8.66
CA THR A 116 -6.28 5.90 7.77
C THR A 116 -5.12 5.65 6.81
N ALA A 117 -3.99 5.17 7.31
CA ALA A 117 -2.83 4.84 6.48
C ALA A 117 -3.14 3.74 5.46
N LEU A 118 -3.88 2.72 5.87
CA LEU A 118 -4.34 1.64 4.99
C LEU A 118 -5.25 2.17 3.88
N ALA A 119 -6.24 3.00 4.23
CA ALA A 119 -7.17 3.57 3.26
C ALA A 119 -6.46 4.44 2.20
N GLU A 120 -5.47 5.24 2.60
CA GLU A 120 -4.65 6.01 1.65
C GLU A 120 -3.88 5.11 0.67
N LEU A 121 -3.27 4.04 1.18
CA LEU A 121 -2.50 3.09 0.35
C LEU A 121 -3.42 2.29 -0.59
N GLU A 122 -4.57 1.82 -0.10
CA GLU A 122 -5.55 1.10 -0.92
C GLU A 122 -6.15 1.99 -2.01
N GLY A 123 -6.48 3.25 -1.70
CA GLY A 123 -6.98 4.20 -2.70
C GLY A 123 -5.96 4.50 -3.80
N ALA A 124 -4.66 4.57 -3.47
CA ALA A 124 -3.60 4.70 -4.44
C ALA A 124 -3.40 3.43 -5.29
N LEU A 125 -3.43 2.26 -4.66
CA LEU A 125 -3.35 0.97 -5.35
C LEU A 125 -4.50 0.79 -6.34
N GLU A 126 -5.73 1.12 -5.94
CA GLU A 126 -6.91 1.03 -6.79
C GLU A 126 -6.78 1.89 -8.06
N LYS A 127 -6.23 3.11 -7.93
CA LYS A 127 -5.96 3.97 -9.09
C LYS A 127 -4.99 3.33 -10.07
N LEU A 128 -3.92 2.70 -9.60
CA LEU A 128 -2.98 1.97 -10.46
C LEU A 128 -3.65 0.76 -11.12
N LEU A 129 -4.44 0.00 -10.37
CA LEU A 129 -5.16 -1.18 -10.88
C LEU A 129 -6.12 -0.83 -12.00
N ARG A 130 -6.87 0.28 -11.88
CA ARG A 130 -7.79 0.75 -12.93
C ARG A 130 -7.08 1.09 -14.25
N ILE A 131 -5.81 1.51 -14.19
CA ILE A 131 -5.01 1.79 -15.38
C ILE A 131 -4.41 0.50 -15.95
N ALA A 132 -3.93 -0.38 -15.09
CA ALA A 132 -3.28 -1.63 -15.49
C ALA A 132 -4.27 -2.67 -16.05
N PHE A 133 -5.47 -2.71 -15.47
CA PHE A 133 -6.55 -3.64 -15.78
C PHE A 133 -7.85 -2.87 -16.09
N PRO A 134 -7.92 -2.15 -17.22
CA PRO A 134 -9.13 -1.44 -17.61
C PRO A 134 -10.24 -2.46 -17.94
N SER A 135 -11.38 -2.30 -17.28
CA SER A 135 -12.62 -3.07 -17.53
C SER A 135 -13.34 -2.58 -18.78
#